data_AF-A0A8J8FH52-F1
#
_entry.id   AF-A0A8J8FH52-F1
#
_cell.length_a   1.000
_cell.length_b   1.000
_cell.length_c   1.000
_cell.angle_alpha   90.00
_cell.angle_beta   90.00
_cell.angle_gamma   90.00
#
_symmetry.space_group_name_H-M   'P 1'
#
loop_
_entity.id
_entity.type
_entity.pdbx_description
1 polymer ?
#
loop_
_entity_poly.entity_id
_entity_poly.type
_entity_poly.pdbx_seq_one_letter_code
_entity_poly.pdbx_strand_id
1 'polypeptide(L)'
;MQPNYLPYADISLLPRYEWQQINDVFHELQSAYEIEFDFPQGGCQQRAQIMSMLLQKKFTIAHAKIWLFAPAALYLNDDRMLFASDKKCLSEGNMFEWSYHVAPIVRVQLNDDIHSMVIDPSINKDAPMYLLDWFAAIGNSTTGQYSFLWPDKYFFNSSYLTNNRNEVTMIFDGTFFDFENPAKDNLIVEKGLAIHDMVKEIYQSYILPLIHNNNPEDAAMLSDMKAIFGNATALDMLFSQNISAYTNNTSQRYVQTQYNQIFMEAKNIFNTRLAHWTHFINTLL
;
A
#
# COMPACT_ATOMS: atom_id res chain seq x y z
N MET A 1 17.49 -17.21 -13.22
CA MET A 1 17.22 -16.39 -14.41
C MET A 1 17.07 -14.97 -13.88
N GLN A 2 17.91 -14.01 -14.26
CA GLN A 2 17.68 -12.62 -13.87
C GLN A 2 16.47 -12.10 -14.67
N PRO A 3 15.47 -11.46 -14.04
CA PRO A 3 14.40 -10.82 -14.79
C PRO A 3 15.01 -9.83 -15.77
N ASN A 4 14.56 -9.82 -17.03
CA ASN A 4 14.94 -8.76 -17.96
C ASN A 4 14.19 -7.49 -17.53
N TYR A 5 14.89 -6.60 -16.84
CA TYR A 5 14.35 -5.31 -16.41
C TYR A 5 14.19 -4.39 -17.61
N LEU A 6 12.95 -4.04 -17.94
CA LEU A 6 12.63 -3.10 -19.01
C LEU A 6 11.87 -1.90 -18.40
N PRO A 7 12.38 -0.66 -18.54
CA PRO A 7 11.59 0.52 -18.18
C PRO A 7 10.52 0.76 -19.25
N TYR A 8 9.25 0.89 -18.84
CA TYR A 8 8.12 1.10 -19.76
C TYR A 8 7.69 2.58 -19.89
N ALA A 9 8.11 3.48 -18.98
CA ALA A 9 7.86 4.92 -19.09
C ALA A 9 9.17 5.74 -19.03
N ASP A 10 9.45 6.50 -20.09
CA ASP A 10 10.47 7.55 -20.05
C ASP A 10 9.87 8.80 -19.39
N ILE A 11 10.13 8.96 -18.10
CA ILE A 11 9.59 10.09 -17.32
C ILE A 11 10.11 11.44 -17.83
N SER A 12 11.20 11.49 -18.61
CA SER A 12 11.71 12.75 -19.20
C SER A 12 10.73 13.36 -20.22
N LEU A 13 9.78 12.56 -20.70
CA LEU A 13 8.68 12.99 -21.58
C LEU A 13 7.49 13.60 -20.82
N LEU A 14 7.45 13.46 -19.49
CA LEU A 14 6.39 14.09 -18.70
C LEU A 14 6.50 15.62 -18.74
N PRO A 15 5.34 16.32 -18.77
CA PRO A 15 5.29 17.76 -18.52
C PRO A 15 5.96 18.12 -17.20
N ARG A 16 6.42 19.37 -17.13
CA ARG A 16 7.00 19.95 -15.91
C ARG A 16 5.93 20.79 -15.25
N TYR A 17 5.75 20.59 -13.95
CA TYR A 17 4.80 21.33 -13.14
C TYR A 17 5.52 22.25 -12.17
N GLU A 18 4.88 23.34 -11.78
CA GLU A 18 5.39 24.21 -10.73
C GLU A 18 5.29 23.52 -9.36
N TRP A 19 6.27 23.75 -8.48
CA TRP A 19 6.27 23.18 -7.13
C TRP A 19 4.96 23.43 -6.39
N GLN A 20 4.48 24.68 -6.40
CA GLN A 20 3.27 25.05 -5.67
C GLN A 20 2.06 24.25 -6.16
N GLN A 21 1.93 24.05 -7.48
CA GLN A 21 0.84 23.27 -8.06
C GLN A 21 0.85 21.82 -7.54
N ILE A 22 2.01 21.17 -7.51
CA ILE A 22 2.11 19.78 -7.03
C ILE A 22 1.94 19.69 -5.52
N ASN A 23 2.43 20.69 -4.77
CA ASN A 23 2.25 20.75 -3.32
C ASN A 23 0.77 20.93 -2.92
N ASP A 24 0.03 21.79 -3.64
CA ASP A 24 -1.40 21.98 -3.42
C ASP A 24 -2.18 20.68 -3.69
N VAL A 25 -1.88 20.01 -4.81
CA VAL A 25 -2.50 18.72 -5.14
C VAL A 25 -2.16 17.65 -4.12
N PHE A 26 -0.91 17.62 -3.62
CA PHE A 26 -0.51 16.68 -2.57
C PHE A 26 -1.37 16.86 -1.30
N HIS A 27 -1.57 18.09 -0.84
CA HIS A 27 -2.41 18.34 0.32
C HIS A 27 -3.89 18.05 0.05
N GLU A 28 -4.37 18.35 -1.16
CA GLU A 28 -5.76 18.02 -1.53
C GLU A 28 -6.00 16.50 -1.55
N LEU A 29 -5.05 15.72 -2.11
CA LEU A 29 -5.08 14.25 -2.05
C LEU A 29 -5.17 13.73 -0.60
N GLN A 30 -4.44 14.37 0.32
CA GLN A 30 -4.40 13.99 1.73
C GLN A 30 -5.70 14.33 2.48
N SER A 31 -6.33 15.46 2.19
CA SER A 31 -7.45 15.97 3.00
C SER A 31 -8.84 15.81 2.39
N ALA A 32 -8.98 15.83 1.06
CA ALA A 32 -10.28 16.00 0.40
C ALA A 32 -10.92 14.69 -0.06
N TYR A 33 -10.14 13.61 -0.20
CA TYR A 33 -10.60 12.39 -0.87
C TYR A 33 -10.69 11.17 0.05
N GLU A 34 -10.58 11.35 1.37
CA GLU A 34 -10.72 10.28 2.37
C GLU A 34 -9.76 9.09 2.19
N ILE A 35 -8.67 9.24 1.42
CA ILE A 35 -7.69 8.17 1.24
C ILE A 35 -6.91 8.00 2.54
N GLU A 36 -6.95 6.78 3.10
CA GLU A 36 -6.24 6.49 4.33
C GLU A 36 -4.75 6.16 4.08
N PHE A 37 -3.85 6.90 4.72
CA PHE A 37 -2.39 6.80 4.53
C PHE A 37 -1.62 6.37 5.78
N ASP A 38 -2.23 6.37 6.97
CA ASP A 38 -1.57 6.07 8.24
C ASP A 38 -1.39 4.57 8.49
N PHE A 39 -2.01 3.74 7.64
CA PHE A 39 -1.99 2.28 7.74
C PHE A 39 -1.36 1.68 6.48
N PRO A 40 -0.04 1.82 6.29
CA PRO A 40 0.65 1.40 5.07
C PRO A 40 1.08 -0.08 5.07
N GLN A 41 0.57 -0.92 5.98
CA GLN A 41 0.95 -2.35 6.09
C GLN A 41 0.83 -3.09 4.75
N GLY A 42 -0.15 -2.70 3.94
CA GLY A 42 -0.32 -3.17 2.59
C GLY A 42 -1.02 -2.13 1.73
N GLY A 43 -1.41 -2.58 0.54
CA GLY A 43 -2.30 -1.86 -0.35
C GLY A 43 -1.75 -0.58 -0.99
N CYS A 44 -0.42 -0.47 -1.11
CA CYS A 44 0.23 0.67 -1.77
C CYS A 44 -0.20 0.81 -3.24
N GLN A 45 -0.43 -0.30 -3.94
CA GLN A 45 -0.92 -0.32 -5.31
C GLN A 45 -2.34 0.27 -5.44
N GLN A 46 -3.23 0.04 -4.47
CA GLN A 46 -4.58 0.64 -4.47
C GLN A 46 -4.50 2.15 -4.21
N ARG A 47 -3.70 2.58 -3.22
CA ARG A 47 -3.46 4.01 -2.94
C ARG A 47 -2.85 4.72 -4.15
N ALA A 48 -1.82 4.13 -4.76
CA ALA A 48 -1.20 4.65 -5.96
C ALA A 48 -2.19 4.71 -7.13
N GLN A 49 -3.04 3.70 -7.30
CA GLN A 49 -4.05 3.69 -8.36
C GLN A 49 -5.09 4.79 -8.18
N ILE A 50 -5.67 4.97 -6.98
CA ILE A 50 -6.67 6.04 -6.76
C ILE A 50 -6.03 7.43 -6.90
N MET A 51 -4.82 7.63 -6.37
CA MET A 51 -4.09 8.88 -6.58
C MET A 51 -3.83 9.13 -8.06
N SER A 52 -3.44 8.11 -8.82
CA SER A 52 -3.27 8.21 -10.28
C SER A 52 -4.56 8.62 -11.00
N MET A 53 -5.69 8.03 -10.63
CA MET A 53 -6.99 8.37 -11.21
C MET A 53 -7.38 9.83 -10.90
N LEU A 54 -7.14 10.29 -9.67
CA LEU A 54 -7.38 11.69 -9.28
C LEU A 54 -6.46 12.66 -10.02
N LEU A 55 -5.16 12.37 -10.09
CA LEU A 55 -4.19 13.16 -10.85
C LEU A 55 -4.64 13.35 -12.29
N GLN A 56 -5.09 12.28 -12.96
CA GLN A 56 -5.59 12.36 -14.33
C GLN A 56 -6.92 13.09 -14.46
N LYS A 57 -7.92 12.74 -13.64
CA LYS A 57 -9.33 13.08 -13.89
C LYS A 57 -9.79 14.35 -13.19
N LYS A 58 -9.15 14.72 -12.08
CA LYS A 58 -9.48 15.94 -11.31
C LYS A 58 -8.46 17.03 -11.53
N PHE A 59 -7.18 16.67 -11.57
CA PHE A 59 -6.09 17.65 -11.61
C PHE A 59 -5.47 17.86 -12.99
N THR A 60 -5.77 16.99 -13.98
CA THR A 60 -5.15 17.02 -15.31
C THR A 60 -3.61 16.96 -15.25
N ILE A 61 -3.08 16.20 -14.28
CA ILE A 61 -1.65 15.98 -14.07
C ILE A 61 -1.23 14.66 -14.71
N ALA A 62 -0.43 14.78 -15.77
CA ALA A 62 0.31 13.68 -16.36
C ALA A 62 1.42 13.26 -15.40
N HIS A 63 1.53 11.95 -15.18
CA HIS A 63 2.45 11.38 -14.21
C HIS A 63 2.83 9.96 -14.66
N ALA A 64 3.79 9.37 -13.95
CA ALA A 64 4.08 7.95 -14.00
C ALA A 64 3.88 7.36 -12.59
N LYS A 65 4.00 6.05 -12.45
CA LYS A 65 4.19 5.39 -11.15
C LYS A 65 5.62 4.89 -11.06
N ILE A 66 6.24 5.09 -9.91
CA ILE A 66 7.48 4.41 -9.56
C ILE A 66 7.15 3.15 -8.76
N TRP A 67 7.68 2.03 -9.24
CA TRP A 67 7.66 0.74 -8.54
C TRP A 67 9.05 0.47 -8.04
N LEU A 68 9.23 0.31 -6.74
CA LEU A 68 10.47 -0.13 -6.13
C LEU A 68 10.29 -1.56 -5.61
N PHE A 69 11.25 -2.43 -5.90
CA PHE A 69 11.26 -3.83 -5.49
C PHE A 69 12.45 -4.09 -4.56
N ALA A 70 12.15 -4.74 -3.43
CA ALA A 70 13.17 -5.27 -2.54
C ALA A 70 13.91 -6.45 -3.22
N PRO A 71 15.16 -6.73 -2.86
CA PRO A 71 15.86 -7.93 -3.31
C PRO A 71 15.06 -9.23 -3.11
N ALA A 72 14.29 -9.34 -2.02
CA ALA A 72 13.43 -10.49 -1.74
C ALA A 72 12.34 -10.74 -2.80
N ALA A 73 11.88 -9.70 -3.51
CA ALA A 73 10.94 -9.85 -4.62
C ALA A 73 11.62 -10.28 -5.93
N LEU A 74 12.94 -10.20 -6.01
CA LEU A 74 13.70 -10.31 -7.26
C LEU A 74 14.58 -11.57 -7.31
N TYR A 75 15.00 -12.09 -6.15
CA TYR A 75 15.99 -13.15 -6.05
C TYR A 75 15.54 -14.26 -5.08
N LEU A 76 15.58 -15.52 -5.55
CA LEU A 76 14.97 -16.71 -4.92
C LEU A 76 15.44 -17.06 -3.49
N ASN A 77 16.47 -16.44 -2.93
CA ASN A 77 16.94 -16.74 -1.58
C ASN A 77 17.41 -15.47 -0.84
N ASP A 78 16.93 -14.30 -1.28
CA ASP A 78 17.24 -13.04 -0.63
C ASP A 78 16.08 -12.68 0.31
N ASP A 79 16.40 -12.27 1.53
CA ASP A 79 15.42 -11.92 2.57
C ASP A 79 15.40 -10.42 2.88
N ARG A 80 16.18 -9.62 2.14
CA ARG A 80 16.23 -8.17 2.34
C ARG A 80 14.95 -7.53 1.81
N MET A 81 14.23 -6.90 2.73
CA MET A 81 12.96 -6.19 2.49
C MET A 81 13.17 -4.67 2.45
N LEU A 82 12.22 -3.95 1.84
CA LEU A 82 12.03 -2.53 2.11
C LEU A 82 11.46 -2.37 3.51
N PHE A 83 11.70 -1.23 4.17
CA PHE A 83 11.16 -1.00 5.49
C PHE A 83 10.83 0.47 5.77
N ALA A 84 9.84 0.69 6.62
CA ALA A 84 9.50 2.02 7.14
C ALA A 84 9.07 1.93 8.60
N SER A 85 9.18 3.05 9.32
CA SER A 85 8.75 3.11 10.73
C SER A 85 7.23 2.98 10.84
N ASP A 86 6.78 2.09 11.72
CA ASP A 86 5.38 1.99 12.11
C ASP A 86 5.05 2.98 13.23
N LYS A 87 4.52 4.13 12.84
CA LYS A 87 4.09 5.19 13.75
C LYS A 87 2.87 4.81 14.60
N LYS A 88 2.16 3.72 14.29
CA LYS A 88 0.96 3.24 14.99
C LYS A 88 1.22 2.01 15.86
N CYS A 89 2.45 1.45 15.83
CA CYS A 89 2.87 0.30 16.63
C CYS A 89 1.99 -0.94 16.42
N LEU A 90 1.48 -1.15 15.21
CA LEU A 90 0.72 -2.31 14.77
C LEU A 90 1.60 -3.51 14.41
N SER A 91 2.81 -3.29 13.94
CA SER A 91 3.78 -4.34 13.64
C SER A 91 4.67 -4.65 14.84
N GLU A 92 5.21 -5.87 14.84
CA GLU A 92 6.27 -6.24 15.77
C GLU A 92 7.53 -5.40 15.50
N GLY A 93 8.16 -4.88 16.55
CA GLY A 93 9.36 -4.05 16.41
C GLY A 93 9.12 -2.63 15.87
N ASN A 94 7.87 -2.21 15.67
CA ASN A 94 7.49 -0.88 15.16
C ASN A 94 8.09 -0.55 13.78
N MET A 95 8.21 -1.56 12.92
CA MET A 95 8.64 -1.42 11.52
C MET A 95 7.73 -2.23 10.60
N PHE A 96 7.38 -1.68 9.45
CA PHE A 96 6.77 -2.43 8.36
C PHE A 96 7.85 -2.93 7.42
N GLU A 97 7.63 -4.10 6.84
CA GLU A 97 8.48 -4.66 5.80
C GLU A 97 7.66 -4.92 4.53
N TRP A 98 8.21 -4.55 3.38
CA TRP A 98 7.57 -4.76 2.08
C TRP A 98 8.53 -5.39 1.07
N SER A 99 8.00 -6.27 0.24
CA SER A 99 8.74 -6.80 -0.91
C SER A 99 8.75 -5.82 -2.09
N TYR A 100 7.82 -4.86 -2.11
CA TYR A 100 7.78 -3.76 -3.08
C TYR A 100 7.00 -2.57 -2.50
N HIS A 101 7.18 -1.39 -3.10
CA HIS A 101 6.36 -0.22 -2.83
C HIS A 101 6.12 0.58 -4.12
N VAL A 102 4.98 1.28 -4.20
CA VAL A 102 4.59 2.04 -5.38
C VAL A 102 3.93 3.36 -5.00
N ALA A 103 4.26 4.41 -5.76
CA ALA A 103 3.66 5.73 -5.63
C ALA A 103 3.67 6.49 -6.98
N PRO A 104 2.77 7.46 -7.20
CA PRO A 104 2.86 8.39 -8.32
C PRO A 104 4.14 9.23 -8.28
N ILE A 105 4.68 9.51 -9.45
CA ILE A 105 5.84 10.38 -9.64
C ILE A 105 5.59 11.39 -10.76
N VAL A 106 5.99 12.64 -10.51
CA VAL A 106 5.84 13.77 -11.44
C VAL A 106 7.18 14.47 -11.63
N ARG A 107 7.26 15.32 -12.66
CA ARG A 107 8.40 16.23 -12.86
C ARG A 107 8.01 17.63 -12.42
N VAL A 108 8.84 18.19 -11.53
CA VAL A 108 8.63 19.50 -10.95
C VAL A 108 9.79 20.41 -11.35
N GLN A 109 9.47 21.60 -11.82
CA GLN A 109 10.41 22.69 -11.96
C GLN A 109 10.50 23.42 -10.61
N LEU A 110 11.70 23.48 -10.04
CA LEU A 110 11.99 24.26 -8.84
C LEU A 110 13.15 25.20 -9.17
N ASN A 111 12.85 26.49 -9.33
CA ASN A 111 13.80 27.46 -9.89
C ASN A 111 14.24 27.01 -11.29
N ASP A 112 15.55 26.87 -11.54
CA ASP A 112 16.12 26.44 -12.82
C ASP A 112 16.29 24.92 -12.95
N ASP A 113 16.08 24.16 -11.86
CA ASP A 113 16.28 22.72 -11.82
C ASP A 113 14.98 21.93 -11.99
N ILE A 114 15.11 20.75 -12.61
CA ILE A 114 13.99 19.81 -12.81
C ILE A 114 14.21 18.61 -11.90
N HIS A 115 13.24 18.35 -11.05
CA HIS A 115 13.28 17.25 -10.10
C HIS A 115 12.17 16.25 -10.34
N SER A 116 12.45 14.98 -10.05
CA SER A 116 11.43 13.93 -9.98
C SER A 116 10.91 13.87 -8.56
N MET A 117 9.62 14.17 -8.38
CA MET A 117 8.97 14.24 -7.08
C MET A 117 7.94 13.11 -6.95
N VAL A 118 8.05 12.36 -5.86
CA VAL A 118 7.14 11.26 -5.51
C VAL A 118 6.03 11.81 -4.61
N ILE A 119 4.79 11.48 -4.96
CA ILE A 119 3.58 11.84 -4.19
C ILE A 119 3.21 10.63 -3.34
N ASP A 120 3.65 10.61 -2.09
CA ASP A 120 3.38 9.49 -1.18
C ASP A 120 3.11 9.95 0.27
N PRO A 121 1.86 10.33 0.56
CA PRO A 121 1.45 10.75 1.90
C PRO A 121 1.61 9.66 2.98
N SER A 122 1.76 8.38 2.58
CA SER A 122 1.96 7.28 3.53
C SER A 122 3.38 7.23 4.10
N ILE A 123 4.35 7.82 3.39
CA ILE A 123 5.76 7.90 3.82
C ILE A 123 6.05 9.29 4.38
N ASN A 124 5.72 10.35 3.65
CA ASN A 124 5.86 11.73 4.10
C ASN A 124 4.52 12.45 4.01
N LYS A 125 4.04 12.99 5.13
CA LYS A 125 2.76 13.69 5.21
C LYS A 125 2.82 15.17 4.88
N ASP A 126 4.02 15.73 4.82
CA ASP A 126 4.19 17.18 4.81
C ASP A 126 4.29 17.73 3.38
N ALA A 127 4.87 16.98 2.44
CA ALA A 127 5.06 17.42 1.06
C ALA A 127 5.43 16.25 0.13
N PRO A 128 5.34 16.44 -1.20
CA PRO A 128 5.99 15.55 -2.16
C PRO A 128 7.49 15.42 -1.87
N MET A 129 8.05 14.23 -2.07
CA MET A 129 9.45 13.93 -1.76
C MET A 129 10.31 13.90 -3.02
N TYR A 130 11.58 14.30 -2.92
CA TYR A 130 12.54 13.94 -3.96
C TYR A 130 12.66 12.42 -4.07
N LEU A 131 12.85 11.92 -5.28
CA LEU A 131 12.97 10.48 -5.53
C LEU A 131 14.00 9.77 -4.63
N LEU A 132 15.19 10.35 -4.45
CA LEU A 132 16.24 9.74 -3.64
C LEU A 132 15.90 9.77 -2.13
N ASP A 133 15.21 10.81 -1.67
CA ASP A 133 14.75 10.89 -0.28
C ASP A 133 13.64 9.87 -0.03
N TRP A 134 12.76 9.64 -1.00
CA TRP A 134 11.74 8.59 -0.93
C TRP A 134 12.38 7.20 -0.85
N PHE A 135 13.40 6.90 -1.66
CA PHE A 135 14.17 5.65 -1.54
C PHE A 135 14.82 5.47 -0.17
N ALA A 136 15.42 6.54 0.38
CA ALA A 136 16.03 6.49 1.69
C ALA A 136 14.99 6.24 2.81
N ALA A 137 13.82 6.88 2.70
CA ALA A 137 12.75 6.77 3.68
C ALA A 137 12.09 5.37 3.75
N ILE A 138 12.15 4.59 2.66
CA ILE A 138 11.63 3.22 2.60
C ILE A 138 12.73 2.14 2.68
N GLY A 139 13.90 2.52 3.21
CA GLY A 139 14.96 1.59 3.53
C GLY A 139 15.57 0.90 2.31
N ASN A 140 15.51 1.54 1.13
CA ASN A 140 16.02 0.93 -0.09
C ASN A 140 17.53 0.67 0.01
N SER A 141 17.93 -0.58 -0.16
CA SER A 141 19.34 -0.97 -0.28
C SER A 141 19.92 -0.57 -1.64
N THR A 142 21.25 -0.56 -1.78
CA THR A 142 21.94 -0.38 -3.08
C THR A 142 21.65 -1.49 -4.10
N THR A 143 20.86 -2.50 -3.74
CA THR A 143 20.51 -3.65 -4.57
C THR A 143 19.03 -3.76 -4.91
N GLY A 144 18.17 -2.88 -4.39
CA GLY A 144 16.78 -2.79 -4.84
C GLY A 144 16.71 -2.31 -6.28
N GLN A 145 15.67 -2.72 -7.01
CA GLN A 145 15.46 -2.29 -8.40
C GLN A 145 14.15 -1.56 -8.52
N TYR A 146 14.09 -0.59 -9.43
CA TYR A 146 12.88 0.20 -9.65
C TYR A 146 12.57 0.36 -11.14
N SER A 147 11.30 0.58 -11.41
CA SER A 147 10.76 0.84 -12.75
C SER A 147 9.80 2.01 -12.73
N PHE A 148 9.83 2.83 -13.77
CA PHE A 148 8.78 3.79 -14.05
C PHE A 148 7.78 3.19 -15.02
N LEU A 149 6.50 3.29 -14.68
CA LEU A 149 5.40 2.80 -15.50
C LEU A 149 4.37 3.89 -15.75
N TRP A 150 3.65 3.78 -16.86
CA TRP A 150 2.51 4.66 -17.13
C TRP A 150 1.37 4.40 -16.13
N PRO A 151 0.46 5.37 -15.92
CA PRO A 151 -0.57 5.29 -14.88
C PRO A 151 -1.59 4.16 -15.04
N ASP A 152 -1.72 3.58 -16.21
CA ASP A 152 -2.59 2.44 -16.52
C ASP A 152 -2.08 1.14 -15.89
N LYS A 153 -0.76 0.97 -15.71
CA LYS A 153 -0.18 -0.21 -15.04
C LYS A 153 -0.61 -0.27 -13.58
N TYR A 154 -1.35 -1.31 -13.23
CA TYR A 154 -1.91 -1.49 -11.90
C TYR A 154 -1.00 -2.28 -10.98
N PHE A 155 -0.52 -3.44 -11.43
CA PHE A 155 0.25 -4.37 -10.61
C PHE A 155 1.14 -5.28 -11.48
N PHE A 156 1.91 -6.15 -10.85
CA PHE A 156 2.89 -7.01 -11.51
C PHE A 156 2.54 -8.49 -11.46
N ASN A 157 3.02 -9.25 -12.43
CA ASN A 157 2.94 -10.70 -12.42
C ASN A 157 4.15 -11.30 -11.70
N SER A 158 3.96 -12.50 -11.16
CA SER A 158 4.98 -13.20 -10.41
C SER A 158 5.05 -14.68 -10.77
N SER A 159 6.26 -15.21 -10.71
CA SER A 159 6.53 -16.64 -10.74
C SER A 159 6.59 -17.21 -9.33
N TYR A 160 6.09 -18.43 -9.16
CA TYR A 160 6.16 -19.17 -7.91
C TYR A 160 7.30 -20.17 -8.00
N LEU A 161 8.30 -20.01 -7.14
CA LEU A 161 9.51 -20.82 -7.12
C LEU A 161 9.77 -21.38 -5.73
N THR A 162 10.35 -22.57 -5.63
CA THR A 162 10.72 -23.16 -4.35
C THR A 162 12.13 -22.69 -3.96
N ASN A 163 12.26 -22.08 -2.78
CA ASN A 163 13.55 -21.63 -2.25
C ASN A 163 14.38 -22.79 -1.65
N ASN A 164 15.58 -22.50 -1.16
CA ASN A 164 16.45 -23.50 -0.52
C ASN A 164 15.91 -24.07 0.81
N ARG A 165 14.85 -23.48 1.38
CA ARG A 165 14.13 -23.95 2.57
C ARG A 165 12.91 -24.80 2.23
N ASN A 166 12.70 -25.11 0.95
CA ASN A 166 11.53 -25.84 0.45
C ASN A 166 10.21 -25.08 0.63
N GLU A 167 10.27 -23.74 0.63
CA GLU A 167 9.11 -22.85 0.73
C GLU A 167 8.78 -22.25 -0.64
N VAL A 168 7.49 -22.11 -0.95
CA VAL A 168 7.05 -21.43 -2.17
C VAL A 168 7.22 -19.92 -1.98
N THR A 169 8.06 -19.32 -2.82
CA THR A 169 8.39 -17.90 -2.84
C THR A 169 7.87 -17.26 -4.12
N MET A 170 7.29 -16.07 -3.99
CA MET A 170 6.81 -15.26 -5.11
C MET A 170 7.94 -14.35 -5.60
N ILE A 171 8.30 -14.47 -6.88
CA ILE A 171 9.35 -13.67 -7.52
C ILE A 171 8.74 -12.90 -8.69
N PHE A 172 8.99 -11.59 -8.74
CA PHE A 172 8.58 -10.74 -9.86
C PHE A 172 9.12 -11.29 -11.18
N ASP A 173 8.25 -11.47 -12.17
CA ASP A 173 8.61 -12.10 -13.44
C ASP A 173 9.09 -11.13 -14.53
N GLY A 174 9.07 -9.82 -14.24
CA GLY A 174 9.44 -8.78 -15.20
C GLY A 174 8.25 -8.10 -15.88
N THR A 175 7.01 -8.53 -15.65
CA THR A 175 5.84 -8.05 -16.38
C THR A 175 4.77 -7.39 -15.50
N PHE A 176 4.03 -6.46 -16.09
CA PHE A 176 2.96 -5.70 -15.45
C PHE A 176 1.66 -5.84 -16.21
N PHE A 177 0.54 -5.68 -15.50
CA PHE A 177 -0.80 -5.70 -16.08
C PHE A 177 -1.57 -4.42 -15.77
N ASP A 178 -2.55 -4.12 -16.62
CA ASP A 178 -3.29 -2.87 -16.61
C ASP A 178 -4.43 -2.90 -15.61
N PHE A 179 -4.89 -1.73 -15.19
CA PHE A 179 -6.14 -1.60 -14.46
C PHE A 179 -7.33 -1.77 -15.41
N GLU A 180 -7.68 -3.03 -15.70
CA GLU A 180 -8.77 -3.41 -16.61
C GLU A 180 -9.58 -4.62 -16.07
N ASN A 181 -10.52 -5.16 -16.83
CA ASN A 181 -11.29 -6.32 -16.36
C ASN A 181 -10.38 -7.57 -16.35
N PRO A 182 -10.43 -8.41 -15.31
CA PRO A 182 -11.45 -8.46 -14.25
C PRO A 182 -11.13 -7.66 -12.98
N ALA A 183 -10.01 -6.92 -12.92
CA ALA A 183 -9.62 -6.14 -11.74
C ALA A 183 -10.70 -5.12 -11.33
N LYS A 184 -11.26 -4.39 -12.30
CA LYS A 184 -12.35 -3.42 -12.06
C LYS A 184 -13.60 -4.11 -11.52
N ASP A 185 -14.10 -5.13 -12.20
CA ASP A 185 -15.32 -5.85 -11.82
C ASP A 185 -15.19 -6.54 -10.45
N ASN A 186 -13.98 -6.95 -10.07
CA ASN A 186 -13.69 -7.55 -8.78
C ASN A 186 -13.51 -6.53 -7.64
N LEU A 187 -13.61 -5.23 -7.95
CA LEU A 187 -13.50 -4.11 -7.02
C LEU A 187 -12.18 -4.11 -6.23
N ILE A 188 -11.07 -4.45 -6.87
CA ILE A 188 -9.81 -4.70 -6.15
C ILE A 188 -9.21 -3.44 -5.53
N VAL A 189 -9.46 -2.26 -6.10
CA VAL A 189 -8.99 -0.98 -5.56
C VAL A 189 -9.85 -0.60 -4.38
N GLU A 190 -11.16 -0.65 -4.56
CA GLU A 190 -12.19 -0.33 -3.60
C GLU A 190 -12.06 -1.19 -2.34
N LYS A 191 -11.84 -2.50 -2.49
CA LYS A 191 -11.63 -3.42 -1.35
C LYS A 191 -10.39 -3.06 -0.56
N GLY A 192 -9.28 -2.76 -1.25
CA GLY A 192 -8.04 -2.37 -0.56
C GLY A 192 -8.18 -1.05 0.20
N LEU A 193 -8.83 -0.05 -0.40
CA LEU A 193 -9.11 1.22 0.27
C LEU A 193 -10.06 1.04 1.47
N ALA A 194 -11.11 0.24 1.33
CA ALA A 194 -12.05 -0.07 2.40
C ALA A 194 -11.39 -0.80 3.58
N ILE A 195 -10.39 -1.66 3.32
CA ILE A 195 -9.59 -2.29 4.37
C ILE A 195 -8.83 -1.24 5.19
N HIS A 196 -8.19 -0.26 4.57
CA HIS A 196 -7.43 0.75 5.32
C HIS A 196 -8.35 1.61 6.20
N ASP A 197 -9.50 2.03 5.68
CA ASP A 197 -10.50 2.77 6.44
C ASP A 197 -11.01 1.97 7.65
N MET A 198 -11.30 0.68 7.43
CA MET A 198 -11.71 -0.24 8.49
C MET A 198 -10.62 -0.38 9.56
N VAL A 199 -9.37 -0.59 9.16
CA VAL A 199 -8.25 -0.72 10.11
C VAL A 199 -8.10 0.55 10.94
N LYS A 200 -8.26 1.73 10.35
CA LYS A 200 -8.23 3.00 11.09
C LYS A 200 -9.27 3.06 12.18
N GLU A 201 -10.53 2.75 11.85
CA GLU A 201 -11.62 2.80 12.83
C GLU A 201 -11.40 1.77 13.95
N ILE A 202 -11.03 0.54 13.60
CA ILE A 202 -10.72 -0.51 14.60
C ILE A 202 -9.51 -0.12 15.46
N TYR A 203 -8.48 0.47 14.86
CA TYR A 203 -7.31 0.94 15.58
C TYR A 203 -7.70 1.98 16.63
N GLN A 204 -8.51 2.97 16.25
CA GLN A 204 -8.95 4.04 17.15
C GLN A 204 -9.85 3.51 18.27
N SER A 205 -10.79 2.63 17.95
CA SER A 205 -11.79 2.12 18.90
C SER A 205 -11.24 1.07 19.87
N TYR A 206 -10.31 0.22 19.41
CA TYR A 206 -9.90 -0.97 20.17
C TYR A 206 -8.40 -1.06 20.43
N ILE A 207 -7.55 -0.79 19.44
CA ILE A 207 -6.11 -1.07 19.57
C ILE A 207 -5.40 0.04 20.35
N LEU A 208 -5.68 1.30 20.03
CA LEU A 208 -5.06 2.45 20.68
C LEU A 208 -5.34 2.49 22.20
N PRO A 209 -6.57 2.22 22.70
CA PRO A 209 -6.82 2.10 24.13
C PRO A 209 -5.98 0.98 24.80
N LEU A 210 -5.85 -0.19 24.15
CA LEU A 210 -5.06 -1.30 24.68
C LEU A 210 -3.57 -0.96 24.77
N ILE A 211 -3.05 -0.20 23.79
CA ILE A 211 -1.65 0.28 23.80
C ILE A 211 -1.41 1.21 25.01
N HIS A 212 -2.36 2.08 25.36
CA HIS A 212 -2.16 3.07 26.42
C HIS A 212 -2.39 2.53 27.84
N ASN A 213 -3.24 1.50 28.00
CA ASN A 213 -3.66 1.04 29.32
C ASN A 213 -2.60 0.20 30.07
N ASN A 214 -1.57 -0.33 29.38
CA ASN A 214 -0.47 -1.13 29.96
C ASN A 214 -0.91 -2.24 30.94
N ASN A 215 -2.16 -2.71 30.85
CA ASN A 215 -2.69 -3.76 31.70
C ASN A 215 -2.16 -5.12 31.21
N PRO A 216 -1.47 -5.92 32.05
CA PRO A 216 -0.98 -7.24 31.64
C PRO A 216 -2.09 -8.18 31.15
N GLU A 217 -3.33 -8.02 31.63
CA GLU A 217 -4.48 -8.81 31.19
C GLU A 217 -4.87 -8.54 29.73
N ASP A 218 -4.59 -7.33 29.23
CA ASP A 218 -4.89 -6.88 27.87
C ASP A 218 -3.81 -7.28 26.85
N ALA A 219 -2.65 -7.76 27.31
CA ALA A 219 -1.50 -8.05 26.46
C ALA A 219 -1.80 -9.12 25.39
N ALA A 220 -2.57 -10.15 25.76
CA ALA A 220 -2.97 -11.20 24.82
C ALA A 220 -3.91 -10.64 23.73
N MET A 221 -4.92 -9.86 24.12
CA MET A 221 -5.83 -9.21 23.19
C MET A 221 -5.10 -8.25 22.25
N LEU A 222 -4.20 -7.42 22.79
CA LEU A 222 -3.40 -6.51 21.97
C LEU A 222 -2.54 -7.27 20.96
N SER A 223 -1.90 -8.36 21.38
CA SER A 223 -1.11 -9.21 20.49
C SER A 223 -1.95 -9.77 19.34
N ASP A 224 -3.15 -10.27 19.63
CA ASP A 224 -4.05 -10.78 18.59
C ASP A 224 -4.57 -9.68 17.67
N MET A 225 -4.95 -8.53 18.22
CA MET A 225 -5.42 -7.40 17.42
C MET A 225 -4.33 -6.90 16.48
N LYS A 226 -3.07 -6.87 16.91
CA LYS A 226 -1.92 -6.58 16.03
C LYS A 226 -1.72 -7.65 14.96
N ALA A 227 -1.82 -8.93 15.32
CA ALA A 227 -1.71 -10.02 14.35
C ALA A 227 -2.83 -10.00 13.29
N ILE A 228 -4.04 -9.57 13.65
CA ILE A 228 -5.20 -9.50 12.76
C ILE A 228 -5.17 -8.21 11.92
N PHE A 229 -5.05 -7.05 12.57
CA PHE A 229 -5.23 -5.73 11.94
C PHE A 229 -3.92 -5.04 11.54
N GLY A 230 -2.78 -5.54 11.99
CA GLY A 230 -1.44 -5.12 11.54
C GLY A 230 -0.88 -5.96 10.39
N ASN A 231 -1.61 -6.98 9.92
CA ASN A 231 -1.16 -7.91 8.89
C ASN A 231 -2.02 -7.78 7.62
N ALA A 232 -1.43 -7.27 6.54
CA ALA A 232 -2.12 -7.05 5.27
C ALA A 232 -2.74 -8.34 4.67
N THR A 233 -2.05 -9.48 4.80
CA THR A 233 -2.55 -10.77 4.34
C THR A 233 -3.75 -11.23 5.17
N ALA A 234 -3.69 -11.09 6.50
CA ALA A 234 -4.81 -11.44 7.36
C ALA A 234 -6.05 -10.60 7.03
N LEU A 235 -5.86 -9.29 6.82
CA LEU A 235 -6.91 -8.36 6.44
C LEU A 235 -7.59 -8.74 5.11
N ASP A 236 -6.81 -8.97 4.05
CA ASP A 236 -7.37 -9.34 2.75
C ASP A 236 -8.12 -10.68 2.82
N MET A 237 -7.52 -11.70 3.45
CA MET A 237 -8.13 -13.02 3.54
C MET A 237 -9.42 -12.99 4.37
N LEU A 238 -9.42 -12.35 5.55
CA LEU A 238 -10.56 -12.35 6.46
C LEU A 238 -11.74 -11.50 5.95
N PHE A 239 -11.47 -10.32 5.38
CA PHE A 239 -12.50 -9.32 5.08
C PHE A 239 -12.84 -9.22 3.59
N SER A 240 -11.83 -9.22 2.71
CA SER A 240 -12.03 -9.13 1.26
C SER A 240 -12.38 -10.49 0.63
N GLN A 241 -11.68 -11.55 1.03
CA GLN A 241 -11.90 -12.90 0.49
C GLN A 241 -12.83 -13.78 1.35
N ASN A 242 -13.13 -13.38 2.58
CA ASN A 242 -13.95 -14.16 3.53
C ASN A 242 -13.44 -15.60 3.76
N ILE A 243 -12.13 -15.78 3.89
CA ILE A 243 -11.47 -17.05 4.25
C ILE A 243 -10.53 -16.87 5.46
N SER A 244 -9.96 -17.96 5.97
CA SER A 244 -9.00 -17.91 7.08
C SER A 244 -7.61 -17.55 6.58
N ALA A 245 -6.85 -16.76 7.34
CA ALA A 245 -5.44 -16.53 7.08
C ALA A 245 -4.56 -17.69 7.60
N TYR A 246 -3.24 -17.49 7.59
CA TYR A 246 -2.26 -18.58 7.73
C TYR A 246 -1.87 -18.92 9.18
N THR A 247 -2.35 -18.20 10.19
CA THR A 247 -2.03 -18.49 11.60
C THR A 247 -3.27 -18.83 12.41
N ASN A 248 -3.07 -19.49 13.56
CA ASN A 248 -4.17 -19.91 14.42
C ASN A 248 -5.04 -18.72 14.87
N ASN A 249 -4.39 -17.62 15.28
CA ASN A 249 -5.07 -16.41 15.76
C ASN A 249 -5.59 -15.48 14.65
N THR A 250 -5.31 -15.79 13.39
CA THR A 250 -5.88 -15.08 12.22
C THR A 250 -6.85 -15.97 11.42
N SER A 251 -7.23 -17.12 11.97
CA SER A 251 -8.27 -17.98 11.37
C SER A 251 -9.66 -17.42 11.63
N GLN A 252 -10.61 -17.61 10.69
CA GLN A 252 -11.98 -17.14 10.88
C GLN A 252 -12.62 -17.72 12.14
N ARG A 253 -12.42 -19.02 12.39
CA ARG A 253 -12.99 -19.68 13.57
C ARG A 253 -12.49 -19.01 14.85
N TYR A 254 -11.19 -18.74 14.93
CA TYR A 254 -10.62 -18.11 16.11
C TYR A 254 -11.17 -16.70 16.30
N VAL A 255 -11.08 -15.86 15.26
CA VAL A 255 -11.51 -14.45 15.33
C VAL A 255 -13.00 -14.34 15.64
N GLN A 256 -13.85 -15.18 15.04
CA GLN A 256 -15.29 -15.22 15.34
C GLN A 256 -15.60 -15.76 16.73
N THR A 257 -14.76 -16.65 17.29
CA THR A 257 -15.02 -17.20 18.63
C THR A 257 -14.56 -16.23 19.72
N GLN A 258 -13.38 -15.62 19.56
CA GLN A 258 -12.76 -14.78 20.57
C GLN A 258 -13.17 -13.31 20.46
N TYR A 259 -13.35 -12.81 19.24
CA TYR A 259 -13.50 -11.38 18.95
C TYR A 259 -14.70 -11.09 18.05
N ASN A 260 -15.78 -11.89 18.17
CA ASN A 260 -16.96 -11.80 17.29
C ASN A 260 -17.49 -10.37 17.12
N GLN A 261 -17.60 -9.62 18.22
CA GLN A 261 -18.15 -8.27 18.19
C GLN A 261 -17.29 -7.35 17.34
N ILE A 262 -15.98 -7.30 17.60
CA ILE A 262 -15.01 -6.49 16.84
C ILE A 262 -14.99 -6.93 15.37
N PHE A 263 -15.04 -8.23 15.12
CA PHE A 263 -15.05 -8.78 13.77
C PHE A 263 -16.30 -8.38 12.96
N MET A 264 -17.47 -8.44 13.57
CA MET A 264 -18.73 -8.03 12.93
C MET A 264 -18.78 -6.53 12.69
N GLU A 265 -18.26 -5.73 13.62
CA GLU A 265 -18.12 -4.29 13.45
C GLU A 265 -17.16 -3.95 12.30
N ALA A 266 -15.98 -4.56 12.29
CA ALA A 266 -15.00 -4.42 11.21
C ALA A 266 -15.61 -4.79 9.84
N LYS A 267 -16.37 -5.89 9.75
CA LYS A 267 -17.09 -6.26 8.52
C LYS A 267 -18.13 -5.23 8.11
N ASN A 268 -18.84 -4.65 9.05
CA ASN A 268 -19.83 -3.61 8.76
C ASN A 268 -19.13 -2.37 8.19
N ILE A 269 -18.08 -1.89 8.84
CA ILE A 269 -17.27 -0.74 8.38
C ILE A 269 -16.72 -1.02 6.98
N PHE A 270 -16.09 -2.19 6.76
CA PHE A 270 -15.57 -2.60 5.47
C PHE A 270 -16.64 -2.55 4.37
N ASN A 271 -17.83 -3.11 4.61
CA ASN A 271 -18.90 -3.12 3.60
C ASN A 271 -19.42 -1.71 3.29
N THR A 272 -19.56 -0.85 4.32
CA THR A 272 -19.95 0.55 4.13
C THR A 272 -18.90 1.31 3.31
N ARG A 273 -17.62 1.14 3.62
CA ARG A 273 -16.52 1.81 2.92
C ARG A 273 -16.32 1.25 1.51
N LEU A 274 -16.52 -0.06 1.30
CA LEU A 274 -16.51 -0.67 -0.02
C LEU A 274 -17.59 -0.05 -0.92
N ALA A 275 -18.81 0.14 -0.41
CA ALA A 275 -19.88 0.81 -1.16
C ALA A 275 -19.53 2.27 -1.48
N HIS A 276 -18.95 3.00 -0.53
CA HIS A 276 -18.46 4.36 -0.74
C HIS A 276 -17.41 4.40 -1.87
N TRP A 277 -16.35 3.61 -1.77
CA TRP A 277 -15.28 3.59 -2.76
C TRP A 277 -15.75 3.12 -4.14
N THR A 278 -16.67 2.16 -4.19
CA THR A 278 -17.30 1.73 -5.44
C THR A 278 -18.03 2.88 -6.11
N HIS A 279 -18.81 3.65 -5.35
CA HIS A 279 -19.47 4.84 -5.90
C HIS A 279 -18.46 5.89 -6.37
N PHE A 280 -17.47 6.18 -5.54
CA PHE A 280 -16.46 7.20 -5.81
C PHE A 280 -15.61 6.88 -7.05
N ILE A 281 -15.07 5.66 -7.14
CA ILE A 281 -14.22 5.22 -8.25
C ILE A 281 -14.99 5.21 -9.57
N ASN A 282 -16.28 4.85 -9.57
CA ASN A 282 -17.12 4.96 -10.75
C ASN A 282 -17.25 6.38 -11.30
N THR A 283 -17.03 7.43 -10.48
CA THR A 283 -16.99 8.83 -10.98
C THR A 283 -15.67 9.21 -11.66
N LEU A 284 -14.66 8.35 -11.55
CA LEU A 284 -13.31 8.56 -12.07
C LEU A 284 -12.96 7.66 -13.26
N LEU A 285 -13.67 6.54 -13.44
CA LEU A 285 -13.57 5.68 -14.62
C LEU A 285 -14.08 6.43 -15.87
#